data_AF-A0A449BIJ0-F1
#
_entry.id   AF-A0A449BIJ0-F1
#
_cell.length_a   1.000
_cell.length_b   1.000
_cell.length_c   1.000
_cell.angle_alpha   90.00
_cell.angle_beta   90.00
_cell.angle_gamma   90.00
#
_symmetry.space_group_name_H-M   'P 1'
#
loop_
_entity.id
_entity.type
_entity.pdbx_description
1 polymer ?
#
loop_
_entity_poly.entity_id
_entity_poly.type
_entity_poly.pdbx_seq_one_letter_code
_entity_poly.pdbx_strand_id
1 'polypeptide(L)'
;MADKKLFKEIEKRLDYKIEKINKNEIVLKEDVFKDGRLTKLGYVNLKAQAEYISTNDEIDLFIPFAYEAKFMNTLEYLAALEIARIKSDLRQARWIAIILFLIGLVLLIIPTIIPLLQQKVFNDIEVIISWVFIWSSVEKMFFERNSLKKDKMKILHILSANIITYWII
;
A
#
# COMPACT_ATOMS: atom_id res chain seq x y z
N MET A 1 45.16 -22.63 0.33
CA MET A 1 45.39 -21.24 0.81
C MET A 1 44.99 -20.18 -0.24
N ALA A 2 45.06 -20.48 -1.53
CA ALA A 2 44.61 -19.60 -2.62
C ALA A 2 43.07 -19.39 -2.66
N ASP A 3 42.28 -20.44 -2.41
CA ASP A 3 40.81 -20.33 -2.45
C ASP A 3 40.24 -19.34 -1.42
N LYS A 4 40.79 -19.27 -0.21
CA LYS A 4 40.32 -18.31 0.81
C LYS A 4 40.52 -16.84 0.41
N LYS A 5 41.54 -16.53 -0.41
CA LYS A 5 41.74 -15.17 -0.94
C LYS A 5 40.76 -14.87 -2.05
N LEU A 6 40.51 -15.84 -2.94
CA LEU A 6 39.57 -15.71 -4.05
C LEU A 6 38.13 -15.52 -3.54
N PHE A 7 37.71 -16.32 -2.54
CA PHE A 7 36.40 -16.16 -1.90
C PHE A 7 36.23 -14.79 -1.24
N LYS A 8 37.25 -14.30 -0.54
CA LYS A 8 37.21 -12.99 0.12
C LYS A 8 37.17 -11.82 -0.87
N GLU A 9 37.76 -11.99 -2.05
CA GLU A 9 37.73 -10.99 -3.13
C GLU A 9 36.39 -10.98 -3.87
N ILE A 10 35.78 -12.16 -4.06
CA ILE A 10 34.41 -12.31 -4.57
C ILE A 10 33.41 -11.70 -3.59
N GLU A 11 33.54 -12.00 -2.29
CA GLU A 11 32.71 -11.44 -1.21
C GLU A 11 32.79 -9.91 -1.21
N LYS A 12 33.99 -9.34 -1.26
CA LYS A 12 34.17 -7.88 -1.32
C LYS A 12 33.59 -7.23 -2.59
N ARG A 13 33.64 -7.93 -3.74
CA ARG A 13 33.01 -7.48 -4.99
C ARG A 13 31.48 -7.58 -4.93
N LEU A 14 30.96 -8.61 -4.26
CA LEU A 14 29.53 -8.79 -4.05
C LEU A 14 29.01 -7.76 -3.07
N ASP A 15 29.67 -7.53 -1.94
CA ASP A 15 29.33 -6.49 -0.97
C ASP A 15 29.37 -5.10 -1.61
N TYR A 16 30.39 -4.80 -2.41
CA TYR A 16 30.43 -3.56 -3.19
C TYR A 16 29.31 -3.46 -4.22
N LYS A 17 28.94 -4.58 -4.89
CA LYS A 17 27.79 -4.62 -5.79
C LYS A 17 26.46 -4.51 -5.03
N ILE A 18 26.35 -5.03 -3.82
CA ILE A 18 25.15 -5.02 -2.97
C ILE A 18 24.97 -3.64 -2.33
N GLU A 19 26.06 -2.97 -1.96
CA GLU A 19 26.08 -1.59 -1.49
C GLU A 19 25.74 -0.62 -2.63
N LYS A 20 26.10 -0.96 -3.88
CA LYS A 20 25.85 -0.17 -5.09
C LYS A 20 24.58 -0.54 -5.85
N ILE A 21 23.98 -1.71 -5.60
CA ILE A 21 22.55 -1.96 -5.79
C ILE A 21 21.90 -1.16 -4.66
N ASN A 22 21.87 0.16 -4.83
CA ASN A 22 21.24 1.07 -3.89
C ASN A 22 19.84 0.53 -3.61
N LYS A 23 19.49 0.42 -2.33
CA LYS A 23 18.25 -0.21 -1.84
C LYS A 23 16.97 0.41 -2.40
N ASN A 24 17.07 1.52 -3.13
CA ASN A 24 15.96 2.35 -3.57
C ASN A 24 15.91 2.57 -5.10
N GLU A 25 16.70 1.82 -5.86
CA GLU A 25 16.68 1.87 -7.32
C GLU A 25 15.62 0.91 -7.87
N ILE A 26 14.77 1.41 -8.75
CA ILE A 26 13.74 0.62 -9.43
C ILE A 26 14.00 0.70 -10.94
N VAL A 27 14.31 -0.45 -11.54
CA VAL A 27 14.59 -0.54 -12.99
C VAL A 27 13.36 -1.06 -13.72
N LEU A 28 12.80 -0.23 -14.58
CA LEU A 28 11.69 -0.60 -15.46
C LEU A 28 12.23 -1.06 -16.82
N LYS A 29 11.99 -2.32 -17.15
CA LYS A 29 12.36 -2.94 -18.44
C LYS A 29 11.30 -2.63 -19.51
N GLU A 30 11.65 -2.84 -20.78
CA GLU A 30 10.73 -2.54 -21.90
C GLU A 30 9.42 -3.33 -21.87
N ASP A 31 9.43 -4.54 -21.28
CA ASP A 31 8.27 -5.42 -21.17
C ASP A 31 7.11 -4.83 -20.35
N VAL A 32 7.41 -3.85 -19.49
CA VAL A 32 6.38 -3.13 -18.73
C VAL A 32 5.75 -1.96 -19.50
N PHE A 33 6.25 -1.65 -20.70
CA PHE A 33 5.76 -0.59 -21.56
C PHE A 33 5.01 -1.13 -22.78
N LYS A 34 4.00 -0.39 -23.25
CA LYS A 34 3.29 -0.65 -24.49
C LYS A 34 2.96 0.68 -25.18
N ASP A 35 3.25 0.79 -26.48
CA ASP A 35 3.00 1.99 -27.28
C ASP A 35 3.59 3.30 -26.69
N GLY A 36 4.75 3.18 -26.05
CA GLY A 36 5.40 4.31 -25.41
C GLY A 36 4.90 4.61 -23.99
N ARG A 37 3.99 3.79 -23.42
CA ARG A 37 3.30 4.08 -22.15
C ARG A 37 3.51 2.97 -21.12
N LEU A 38 3.59 3.35 -19.85
CA LEU A 38 3.60 2.41 -18.74
C LEU A 38 2.29 1.62 -18.71
N THR A 39 2.37 0.29 -18.73
CA THR A 39 1.19 -0.56 -18.62
C THR A 39 0.69 -0.63 -17.18
N LYS A 40 -0.56 -1.06 -16.98
CA LYS A 40 -1.11 -1.31 -15.64
C LYS A 40 -0.28 -2.36 -14.88
N LEU A 41 0.19 -3.41 -15.55
CA LEU A 41 1.07 -4.42 -14.97
C LEU A 41 2.42 -3.81 -14.58
N GLY A 42 2.97 -2.94 -15.43
CA GLY A 42 4.17 -2.18 -15.13
C GLY A 42 4.07 -1.32 -13.88
N TYR A 43 2.95 -0.62 -13.74
CA TYR A 43 2.66 0.17 -12.55
C TYR A 43 2.52 -0.69 -11.28
N VAL A 44 1.88 -1.87 -11.38
CA VAL A 44 1.79 -2.81 -10.25
C VAL A 44 3.18 -3.33 -9.84
N ASN A 45 4.02 -3.68 -10.81
CA ASN A 45 5.40 -4.12 -10.56
C ASN A 45 6.25 -3.00 -9.94
N LEU A 46 6.07 -1.76 -10.40
CA LEU A 46 6.73 -0.59 -9.83
C LEU A 46 6.31 -0.40 -8.37
N LYS A 47 5.01 -0.49 -8.06
CA LYS A 47 4.49 -0.36 -6.70
C LYS A 47 5.01 -1.48 -5.79
N ALA A 48 5.09 -2.71 -6.29
CA ALA A 48 5.61 -3.85 -5.54
C ALA A 48 7.10 -3.70 -5.21
N GLN A 49 7.89 -3.10 -6.11
CA GLN A 49 9.31 -2.80 -5.85
C GLN A 49 9.46 -1.63 -4.86
N ALA A 50 8.66 -0.58 -5.01
CA ALA A 50 8.65 0.57 -4.12
C ALA A 50 8.16 0.25 -2.70
N GLU A 51 7.45 -0.86 -2.50
CA GLU A 51 6.95 -1.27 -1.18
C GLU A 51 8.06 -1.52 -0.16
N TYR A 52 9.25 -1.90 -0.61
CA TYR A 52 10.41 -2.16 0.23
C TYR A 52 11.25 -0.91 0.52
N ILE A 53 10.91 0.22 -0.10
CA ILE A 53 11.61 1.50 0.06
C ILE A 53 10.91 2.29 1.17
N SER A 54 11.69 2.82 2.11
CA SER A 54 11.18 3.71 3.14
C SER A 54 10.66 5.01 2.52
N THR A 55 9.52 5.52 2.97
CA THR A 55 8.94 6.79 2.49
C THR A 55 9.81 8.02 2.77
N ASN A 56 10.87 7.87 3.57
CA ASN A 56 11.82 8.93 3.89
C ASN A 56 13.04 8.95 2.96
N ASP A 57 13.24 7.88 2.17
CA ASP A 57 14.38 7.77 1.29
C ASP A 57 14.01 8.20 -0.14
N GLU A 58 14.97 8.67 -0.92
CA GLU A 58 14.71 8.99 -2.32
C GLU A 58 14.61 7.71 -3.17
N ILE A 59 13.71 7.72 -4.15
CA ILE A 59 13.56 6.63 -5.14
C ILE A 59 14.19 7.09 -6.44
N ASP A 60 15.06 6.26 -7.00
CA ASP A 60 15.60 6.47 -8.34
C ASP A 60 14.93 5.48 -9.32
N LEU A 61 14.15 6.03 -10.25
CA LEU A 61 13.43 5.29 -11.28
C LEU A 61 14.21 5.27 -12.59
N PHE A 62 14.72 4.09 -12.95
CA PHE A 62 15.41 3.89 -14.21
C PHE A 62 14.44 3.45 -15.29
N ILE A 63 14.31 4.26 -16.35
CA ILE A 63 13.44 3.99 -17.49
C ILE A 63 14.24 4.01 -18.81
N PRO A 64 13.83 3.25 -19.83
CA PRO A 64 14.46 3.34 -21.13
C PRO A 64 14.16 4.69 -21.77
N PHE A 65 15.17 5.32 -22.38
CA PHE A 65 15.07 6.66 -22.98
C PHE A 65 13.89 6.81 -23.96
N ALA A 66 13.55 5.75 -24.70
CA ALA A 66 12.44 5.72 -25.65
C ALA A 66 11.05 6.05 -25.04
N TYR A 67 10.89 5.90 -23.72
CA TYR A 67 9.60 6.05 -23.03
C TYR A 67 9.48 7.33 -22.19
N GLU A 68 10.56 8.11 -22.05
CA GLU A 68 10.64 9.28 -21.16
C GLU A 68 9.49 10.27 -21.38
N ALA A 69 9.25 10.66 -22.64
CA ALA A 69 8.30 11.72 -22.99
C ALA A 69 6.85 11.45 -22.54
N LYS A 70 6.44 10.18 -22.41
CA LYS A 70 5.07 9.79 -22.04
C LYS A 70 4.99 9.13 -20.67
N PHE A 71 6.13 8.78 -20.07
CA PHE A 71 6.19 8.05 -18.81
C PHE A 71 5.51 8.81 -17.68
N MET A 72 5.93 10.05 -17.41
CA MET A 72 5.41 10.82 -16.27
C MET A 72 3.90 11.05 -16.37
N ASN A 73 3.42 11.46 -17.55
CA ASN A 73 1.98 11.64 -17.79
C ASN A 73 1.18 10.35 -17.55
N THR A 74 1.74 9.19 -17.91
CA THR A 74 1.07 7.90 -17.70
C THR A 74 1.12 7.49 -16.22
N LEU A 75 2.24 7.71 -15.56
CA LEU A 75 2.43 7.44 -14.12
C LEU A 75 1.45 8.29 -13.30
N GLU A 76 1.37 9.59 -13.58
CA GLU A 76 0.42 10.50 -12.93
C GLU A 76 -1.03 10.09 -13.16
N TYR A 77 -1.39 9.70 -14.38
CA TYR A 77 -2.75 9.25 -14.67
C TYR A 77 -3.13 8.00 -13.86
N LEU A 78 -2.26 7.00 -13.83
CA LEU A 78 -2.49 5.76 -13.08
C LEU A 78 -2.52 6.01 -11.56
N ALA A 79 -1.60 6.83 -11.06
CA ALA A 79 -1.55 7.23 -9.66
C ALA A 79 -2.79 8.05 -9.25
N ALA A 80 -3.27 8.98 -10.10
CA ALA A 80 -4.46 9.77 -9.85
C ALA A 80 -5.72 8.88 -9.76
N LEU A 81 -5.85 7.89 -10.64
CA LEU A 81 -6.94 6.93 -10.61
C LEU A 81 -6.93 6.11 -9.30
N GLU A 82 -5.75 5.68 -8.85
CA GLU A 82 -5.61 4.94 -7.59
C GLU A 82 -5.86 5.82 -6.36
N ILE A 83 -5.36 7.05 -6.33
CA ILE A 83 -5.65 8.02 -5.26
C ILE A 83 -7.15 8.32 -5.18
N ALA A 84 -7.82 8.47 -6.33
CA ALA A 84 -9.26 8.68 -6.39
C ALA A 84 -10.02 7.48 -5.80
N ARG A 85 -9.60 6.25 -6.14
CA ARG A 85 -10.14 5.02 -5.54
C ARG A 85 -9.92 4.99 -4.03
N ILE A 86 -8.70 5.23 -3.55
CA ILE A 86 -8.38 5.28 -2.12
C ILE A 86 -9.24 6.30 -1.39
N LYS A 87 -9.49 7.47 -1.99
CA LYS A 87 -10.38 8.50 -1.41
C LYS A 87 -11.83 8.00 -1.28
N SER A 88 -12.31 7.25 -2.28
CA SER A 88 -13.62 6.60 -2.22
C SER A 88 -13.66 5.54 -1.11
N ASP A 89 -12.66 4.67 -1.05
CA ASP A 89 -12.56 3.59 -0.07
C ASP A 89 -12.48 4.15 1.36
N LEU A 90 -11.73 5.24 1.58
CA LEU A 90 -11.68 5.97 2.85
C LEU A 90 -13.04 6.52 3.27
N ARG A 91 -13.86 6.97 2.32
CA ARG A 91 -15.21 7.46 2.60
C ARG A 91 -16.14 6.30 2.92
N GLN A 92 -16.03 5.20 2.18
CA GLN A 92 -16.84 4.00 2.41
C GLN A 92 -16.52 3.37 3.77
N ALA A 93 -15.24 3.19 4.10
CA ALA A 93 -14.80 2.68 5.40
C ALA A 93 -15.34 3.52 6.56
N ARG A 94 -15.39 4.86 6.41
CA ARG A 94 -16.00 5.74 7.40
C ARG A 94 -17.50 5.48 7.58
N TRP A 95 -18.25 5.37 6.49
CA TRP A 95 -19.69 5.10 6.57
C TRP A 95 -19.98 3.72 7.15
N ILE A 96 -19.23 2.69 6.75
CA ILE A 96 -19.35 1.35 7.31
C ILE A 96 -19.05 1.37 8.81
N ALA A 97 -17.99 2.03 9.25
CA ALA A 97 -17.67 2.17 10.66
C ALA A 97 -18.81 2.85 11.45
N ILE A 98 -19.38 3.93 10.91
CA ILE A 98 -20.52 4.63 11.54
C ILE A 98 -21.73 3.70 11.65
N ILE A 99 -22.07 2.98 10.57
CA ILE A 99 -23.23 2.07 10.55
C ILE A 99 -23.03 0.95 11.57
N LEU A 100 -21.86 0.31 11.60
CA LEU A 100 -21.55 -0.76 12.57
C LEU A 100 -21.61 -0.24 14.02
N PHE A 101 -21.13 0.98 14.27
CA PHE A 101 -21.21 1.61 15.58
C PHE A 101 -22.65 1.85 16.01
N LEU A 102 -23.49 2.39 15.11
CA LEU A 102 -24.90 2.63 15.38
C LEU A 102 -25.64 1.32 15.64
N ILE A 103 -25.36 0.26 14.88
CA ILE A 103 -25.95 -1.07 15.12
C ILE A 103 -25.55 -1.59 16.49
N GLY A 104 -24.27 -1.55 16.85
CA GLY A 104 -23.81 -1.97 18.17
C GLY A 104 -24.43 -1.16 19.32
N LEU A 105 -24.61 0.15 19.11
CA LEU A 105 -25.25 1.02 20.10
C LEU A 105 -26.74 0.73 20.26
N VAL A 106 -27.45 0.46 19.16
CA VAL A 106 -28.87 0.06 19.19
C VAL A 106 -29.03 -1.27 19.93
N LEU A 107 -28.18 -2.26 19.64
CA LEU A 107 -28.20 -3.55 20.33
C LEU A 107 -27.97 -3.43 21.84
N LEU A 108 -27.13 -2.48 22.29
CA LEU A 108 -26.97 -2.24 23.74
C LEU A 108 -28.23 -1.69 24.42
N ILE A 109 -29.10 -1.00 23.69
CA ILE A 109 -30.29 -0.35 24.26
C ILE A 109 -31.49 -1.31 24.29
N ILE A 110 -31.58 -2.22 23.32
CA ILE A 110 -32.71 -3.15 23.17
C ILE A 110 -33.10 -3.91 24.46
N PRO A 111 -32.18 -4.45 25.29
CA PRO A 111 -32.53 -5.15 26.53
C PRO A 111 -33.26 -4.27 27.54
N THR A 112 -33.06 -2.94 27.49
CA THR A 112 -33.73 -2.01 28.40
C THR A 112 -35.21 -1.81 28.04
N ILE A 113 -35.58 -2.08 26.79
CA ILE A 113 -36.92 -1.86 26.26
C ILE A 113 -37.73 -3.16 26.23
N ILE A 114 -37.08 -4.31 25.98
CA ILE A 114 -37.75 -5.60 25.82
C ILE A 114 -37.48 -6.49 27.04
N PRO A 115 -38.46 -6.68 27.94
CA PRO A 115 -38.29 -7.44 29.19
C PRO A 115 -37.87 -8.90 28.96
N LEU A 116 -38.25 -9.47 27.82
CA LEU A 116 -37.94 -10.86 27.44
C LEU A 116 -36.42 -11.07 27.23
N LEU A 117 -35.71 -10.02 26.81
CA LEU A 117 -34.26 -10.03 26.60
C LEU A 117 -33.47 -9.75 27.90
N GLN A 118 -34.15 -9.38 28.99
CA GLN A 118 -33.52 -9.22 30.31
C GLN A 118 -33.20 -10.56 30.99
N GLN A 119 -33.65 -11.68 30.42
CA GLN A 119 -33.20 -12.99 30.86
C GLN A 119 -31.67 -13.08 30.68
N LYS A 120 -30.98 -13.47 31.76
CA LYS A 120 -29.50 -13.45 31.86
C LYS A 120 -28.78 -13.99 30.63
N VAL A 121 -29.24 -15.14 30.10
CA VAL A 121 -28.62 -15.79 28.94
C VAL A 121 -28.72 -14.95 27.67
N PHE A 122 -29.89 -14.36 27.40
CA PHE A 122 -30.10 -13.53 26.21
C PHE A 122 -29.34 -12.21 26.31
N ASN A 123 -29.35 -11.58 27.48
CA ASN A 123 -28.60 -10.36 27.73
C ASN A 123 -27.08 -10.56 27.55
N ASP A 124 -26.51 -11.65 28.08
CA ASP A 124 -25.08 -11.92 27.94
C ASP A 124 -24.67 -12.13 26.47
N ILE A 125 -25.50 -12.84 25.68
CA ILE A 125 -25.27 -13.03 24.24
C ILE A 125 -25.36 -11.70 23.48
N GLU A 126 -26.38 -10.90 23.77
CA GLU A 126 -26.60 -9.61 23.11
C GLU A 126 -25.47 -8.61 23.40
N VAL A 127 -24.94 -8.59 24.63
CA VAL A 127 -23.78 -7.79 25.00
C VAL A 127 -22.55 -8.20 24.19
N ILE A 128 -22.30 -9.51 24.03
CA ILE A 128 -21.18 -10.01 23.21
C ILE A 128 -21.34 -9.56 21.76
N ILE A 129 -22.52 -9.73 21.17
CA ILE A 129 -22.79 -9.34 19.78
C ILE A 129 -22.59 -7.83 19.61
N SER A 130 -23.15 -7.03 20.52
CA SER A 130 -23.01 -5.57 20.51
C SER A 130 -21.54 -5.15 20.55
N TRP A 131 -20.76 -5.79 21.41
CA TRP A 131 -19.33 -5.54 21.53
C TRP A 131 -18.56 -5.88 20.25
N VAL A 132 -18.90 -6.98 19.56
CA VAL A 132 -18.31 -7.34 18.26
C VAL A 132 -18.58 -6.26 17.20
N PHE A 133 -19.80 -5.71 17.15
CA PHE A 133 -20.13 -4.62 16.22
C PHE A 133 -19.37 -3.32 16.53
N ILE A 134 -19.28 -2.96 17.81
CA ILE A 134 -18.51 -1.79 18.26
C ILE A 134 -17.03 -1.98 17.92
N TRP A 135 -16.47 -3.15 18.19
CA TRP A 135 -15.06 -3.43 17.88
C TRP A 135 -14.78 -3.42 16.38
N SER A 136 -15.67 -4.00 15.57
CA SER A 136 -15.56 -3.97 14.10
C SER A 136 -15.61 -2.54 13.55
N SER A 137 -16.42 -1.66 14.16
CA SER A 137 -16.43 -0.23 13.82
C SER A 137 -15.07 0.43 14.11
N VAL A 138 -14.51 0.21 15.30
CA VAL A 138 -13.19 0.71 15.68
C VAL A 138 -12.14 0.18 14.69
N GLU A 139 -12.22 -1.10 14.33
CA GLU A 139 -11.27 -1.70 13.41
C GLU A 139 -11.25 -1.01 12.05
N LYS A 140 -12.43 -0.80 11.49
CA LYS A 140 -12.65 -0.07 10.22
C LYS A 140 -12.19 1.38 10.30
N MET A 141 -12.43 2.05 11.43
CA MET A 141 -12.12 3.47 11.59
C MET A 141 -10.62 3.74 11.76
N PHE A 142 -9.89 2.84 12.44
CA PHE A 142 -8.49 3.04 12.78
C PHE A 142 -7.54 2.24 11.88
N PHE A 143 -7.72 0.93 11.71
CA PHE A 143 -6.75 0.11 10.97
C PHE A 143 -6.88 0.29 9.45
N GLU A 144 -8.09 0.12 8.90
CA GLU A 144 -8.31 0.24 7.45
C GLU A 144 -8.07 1.67 6.96
N ARG A 145 -8.44 2.67 7.76
CA ARG A 145 -8.13 4.06 7.44
C ARG A 145 -6.63 4.33 7.43
N ASN A 146 -5.88 3.73 8.37
CA ASN A 146 -4.44 3.93 8.45
C ASN A 146 -3.70 3.22 7.32
N SER A 147 -4.13 2.01 6.93
CA SER A 147 -3.56 1.32 5.77
C SER A 147 -3.78 2.11 4.49
N LEU A 148 -5.01 2.58 4.23
CA LEU A 148 -5.33 3.40 3.05
C LEU A 148 -4.55 4.72 3.01
N LYS A 149 -4.28 5.34 4.16
CA LYS A 149 -3.41 6.52 4.24
C LYS A 149 -1.96 6.20 3.90
N LYS A 150 -1.43 5.08 4.41
CA LYS A 150 -0.07 4.62 4.07
C LYS A 150 0.06 4.34 2.59
N ASP A 151 -0.93 3.69 1.98
CA ASP A 151 -0.94 3.42 0.53
C ASP A 151 -0.93 4.72 -0.28
N LYS A 152 -1.73 5.71 0.14
CA LYS A 152 -1.68 7.04 -0.48
C LYS A 152 -0.29 7.67 -0.38
N MET A 153 0.35 7.60 0.77
CA MET A 153 1.70 8.15 0.96
C MET A 153 2.73 7.44 0.08
N LYS A 154 2.66 6.11 -0.06
CA LYS A 154 3.53 5.34 -0.97
C LYS A 154 3.37 5.79 -2.44
N ILE A 155 2.13 6.01 -2.90
CA ILE A 155 1.88 6.49 -4.26
C ILE A 155 2.47 7.89 -4.48
N LEU A 156 2.30 8.79 -3.50
CA LEU A 156 2.89 10.12 -3.58
C LEU A 156 4.42 10.08 -3.57
N HIS A 157 5.00 9.16 -2.81
CA HIS A 157 6.44 8.94 -2.75
C HIS A 157 7.02 8.44 -4.08
N ILE A 158 6.32 7.50 -4.74
CA ILE A 158 6.63 7.08 -6.11
C ILE A 158 6.58 8.27 -7.08
N LEU A 159 5.57 9.14 -6.96
CA LEU A 159 5.43 10.31 -7.84
C LEU A 159 6.53 11.36 -7.63
N SER A 160 7.15 11.39 -6.45
CA SER A 160 8.30 12.25 -6.15
C SER A 160 9.65 11.63 -6.49
N ALA A 161 9.67 10.44 -7.11
CA ALA A 161 10.91 9.76 -7.46
C ALA A 161 11.71 10.51 -8.53
N ASN A 162 13.03 10.40 -8.46
CA ASN A 162 13.95 10.91 -9.48
C ASN A 162 13.88 10.01 -10.71
N ILE A 163 13.68 10.58 -11.90
CA ILE A 163 13.61 9.83 -13.15
C ILE A 163 14.99 9.85 -13.82
N ILE A 164 15.56 8.68 -14.05
CA ILE A 164 16.86 8.50 -14.70
C ILE A 164 16.65 7.67 -15.97
N THR A 165 17.13 8.17 -17.10
CA THR A 165 17.03 7.45 -18.37
C THR A 165 18.29 6.62 -18.65
N TYR A 166 18.10 5.45 -19.25
CA TYR A 166 19.21 4.62 -19.74
C TYR A 166 19.03 4.26 -21.21
N TRP A 167 20.16 4.04 -21.88
CA TRP A 167 20.23 3.57 -23.26
C TRP A 167 20.36 2.06 -23.26
N ILE A 168 19.59 1.40 -24.13
CA ILE A 168 19.73 -0.03 -24.39
C ILE A 168 20.82 -0.16 -25.46
N ILE A 169 21.89 -0.90 -25.13
CA ILE A 169 22.94 -1.31 -26.07
C ILE A 169 22.51 -2.61 -26.74
#